data_AF-A0A0H5DT92-F1
#
_entry.id   AF-A0A0H5DT92-F1
#
_cell.length_a   1.000
_cell.length_b   1.000
_cell.length_c   1.000
_cell.angle_alpha   90.00
_cell.angle_beta   90.00
_cell.angle_gamma   90.00
#
_symmetry.space_group_name_H-M   'P 1'
#
loop_
_entity.id
_entity.type
_entity.pdbx_description
1 polymer ?
#
loop_
_entity_poly.entity_id
_entity_poly.type
_entity_poly.pdbx_seq_one_letter_code
_entity_poly.pdbx_strand_id
1 'polypeptide(L)' 'MSNQKIIQKFIDRLGEEDFIPPSRLVEIGLFGSLTGVRQALEKGVLPRIKVTSHRSLIPRESVIQFLQEKASVEQSMCG' A
#
# COMPACT_ATOMS: atom_id res chain seq x y z
N MET A 1 -0.31 8.12 19.66
CA MET A 1 0.59 8.44 18.52
C MET A 1 -0.29 9.02 17.43
N SER A 2 0.12 10.10 16.72
CA SER A 2 -0.71 10.62 15.62
C SER A 2 -0.71 9.63 14.45
N ASN A 3 -1.85 9.45 13.78
CA ASN A 3 -1.97 8.58 12.59
C ASN A 3 -0.89 8.90 11.54
N GLN A 4 -0.52 10.18 11.40
CA GLN A 4 0.57 10.62 10.51
C GLN A 4 1.91 9.92 10.79
N LYS A 5 2.27 9.71 12.07
CA LYS A 5 3.53 9.02 12.43
C LYS A 5 3.49 7.53 12.08
N ILE A 6 2.31 6.90 12.10
CA ILE A 6 2.15 5.50 11.72
C ILE A 6 2.26 5.37 10.20
N ILE A 7 1.59 6.25 9.45
CA ILE A 7 1.66 6.29 7.99
C ILE A 7 3.10 6.51 7.52
N GLN A 8 3.83 7.46 8.12
CA GLN A 8 5.21 7.70 7.76
C GLN A 8 6.08 6.45 7.96
N LYS A 9 5.88 5.69 9.06
CA LYS A 9 6.59 4.42 9.27
C LYS A 9 6.30 3.38 8.18
N PHE A 10 5.08 3.33 7.64
CA PHE A 10 4.80 2.45 6.51
C PHE A 10 5.54 2.91 5.25
N ILE A 11 5.51 4.22 4.96
CA ILE A 11 6.20 4.82 3.80
C ILE A 11 7.70 4.56 3.86
N ASP A 12 8.33 4.77 5.02
CA ASP A 12 9.77 4.55 5.21
C ASP A 12 10.16 3.08 4.99
N ARG A 13 9.25 2.15 5.30
CA ARG A 13 9.48 0.70 5.13
C ARG A 13 9.21 0.20 3.71
N LEU A 14 8.60 1.01 2.82
CA LEU A 14 8.39 0.62 1.42
C LEU A 14 9.70 0.50 0.63
N GLY A 15 10.74 1.22 1.06
CA GLY A 15 11.98 1.39 0.31
C GLY A 15 11.96 2.63 -0.57
N GLU A 16 12.95 2.73 -1.45
CA GLU A 16 13.18 3.88 -2.36
C GLU A 16 12.86 3.51 -3.82
N GLU A 17 12.54 2.25 -4.10
CA GLU A 17 12.24 1.76 -5.44
C GLU A 17 10.90 2.30 -5.96
N ASP A 18 10.86 2.76 -7.22
CA ASP A 18 9.63 3.28 -7.86
C ASP A 18 8.51 2.23 -7.94
N PHE A 19 8.88 0.95 -7.98
CA PHE A 19 7.98 -0.18 -8.08
C PHE A 19 8.31 -1.23 -7.02
N ILE A 20 7.28 -1.68 -6.32
CA ILE A 20 7.44 -2.67 -5.26
C ILE A 20 6.71 -3.98 -5.60
N PRO A 21 7.24 -5.13 -5.16
CA PRO A 21 6.53 -6.40 -5.28
C PRO A 21 5.37 -6.49 -4.26
N PRO A 22 4.30 -7.26 -4.57
CA PRO A 22 3.22 -7.52 -3.62
C PRO A 22 3.68 -8.07 -2.26
N SER A 23 4.78 -8.84 -2.21
CA SER A 23 5.34 -9.37 -0.96
C SER A 23 5.82 -8.26 -0.03
N ARG A 24 6.34 -7.14 -0.57
CA ARG A 24 6.79 -6.01 0.24
C ARG A 24 5.66 -5.46 1.10
N LEU A 25 4.45 -5.37 0.55
CA LEU A 25 3.30 -4.91 1.31
C LEU A 25 3.02 -5.81 2.52
N VAL A 26 3.16 -7.13 2.35
CA VAL A 26 3.00 -8.10 3.44
C VAL A 26 4.11 -7.97 4.48
N GLU A 27 5.36 -7.85 4.05
CA GLU A 27 6.54 -7.69 4.93
C GLU A 27 6.41 -6.45 5.83
N ILE A 28 5.85 -5.36 5.29
CA ILE A 28 5.61 -4.15 6.08
C ILE A 28 4.33 -4.22 6.93
N GLY A 29 3.51 -5.26 6.76
CA GLY A 29 2.24 -5.46 7.45
C GLY A 29 1.06 -4.76 6.79
N LEU A 30 1.23 -4.18 5.60
CA LEU A 30 0.16 -3.58 4.81
C LEU A 30 -0.64 -4.70 4.13
N PHE A 31 -1.94 -4.78 4.42
CA PHE A 31 -2.88 -5.86 4.00
C PHE A 31 -2.71 -7.23 4.69
N GLY A 32 -1.73 -7.41 5.56
CA GLY A 32 -1.57 -8.57 6.46
C GLY A 32 -1.22 -9.92 5.80
N SER A 33 -1.55 -10.14 4.53
CA SER A 33 -1.24 -11.36 3.79
C SER A 33 -1.20 -11.13 2.28
N LEU A 34 -0.56 -12.04 1.54
CA LEU A 34 -0.56 -12.00 0.07
C LEU A 34 -1.97 -12.11 -0.52
N THR A 35 -2.87 -12.85 0.13
CA THR A 35 -4.28 -12.93 -0.27
C THR A 35 -4.96 -11.57 -0.15
N GLY A 36 -4.71 -10.84 0.94
CA GLY A 36 -5.20 -9.48 1.13
C GLY A 36 -4.70 -8.52 0.05
N VAL A 37 -3.40 -8.59 -0.28
CA VAL A 37 -2.83 -7.78 -1.37
C VAL A 37 -3.47 -8.13 -2.71
N ARG A 38 -3.65 -9.42 -3.03
CA ARG A 38 -4.32 -9.84 -4.29
C ARG A 38 -5.73 -9.29 -4.40
N GLN A 39 -6.51 -9.38 -3.33
CA GLN A 39 -7.87 -8.82 -3.30
C GLN A 39 -7.87 -7.31 -3.50
N ALA A 40 -6.91 -6.58 -2.91
CA ALA A 40 -6.78 -5.14 -3.12
C ALA A 40 -6.50 -4.81 -4.60
N LEU A 41 -5.62 -5.57 -5.25
CA LEU A 41 -5.31 -5.38 -6.68
C LEU A 41 -6.48 -5.79 -7.60
N GLU A 42 -7.18 -6.88 -7.28
CA GLU A 42 -8.35 -7.35 -8.04
C GLU A 42 -9.54 -6.39 -7.93
N LYS A 43 -9.72 -5.78 -6.76
CA LYS A 43 -10.75 -4.76 -6.52
C LYS A 43 -10.35 -3.36 -7.01
N GLY A 44 -9.15 -3.20 -7.55
CA GLY A 44 -8.65 -1.92 -8.05
C GLY A 44 -8.31 -0.89 -6.96
N VAL A 45 -8.16 -1.31 -5.71
CA VAL A 45 -7.72 -0.44 -4.60
C VAL A 45 -6.31 0.07 -4.83
N LEU A 46 -5.45 -0.78 -5.41
CA LEU A 46 -4.12 -0.42 -5.87
C LEU A 46 -3.97 -0.81 -7.34
N PRO A 47 -3.30 0.00 -8.17
CA PRO A 47 -2.96 -0.39 -9.52
C PRO A 47 -1.91 -1.52 -9.50
N ARG A 48 -1.97 -2.40 -10.51
CA ARG A 48 -0.93 -3.42 -10.73
C ARG A 48 -0.38 -3.32 -12.14
N ILE A 49 0.94 -3.45 -12.24
CA ILE A 49 1.64 -3.62 -13.50
C ILE A 49 2.02 -5.09 -13.62
N LYS A 50 1.55 -5.74 -14.68
CA LYS A 50 1.87 -7.14 -14.97
C LYS A 50 3.14 -7.17 -15.80
N VAL A 51 4.24 -7.68 -15.23
CA VAL A 51 5.53 -7.82 -15.92
C VAL A 51 5.61 -9.17 -16.62
N THR A 52 5.12 -10.22 -15.96
CA THR A 52 4.97 -11.57 -16.53
C THR A 52 3.68 -12.22 -16.03
N SER A 53 3.38 -13.44 -16.47
CA SER A 53 2.24 -14.21 -15.96
C SER A 53 2.26 -14.41 -14.44
N HIS A 54 3.43 -14.42 -13.82
CA HIS A 54 3.60 -14.68 -12.38
C HIS A 54 4.19 -13.51 -11.59
N ARG A 55 4.63 -12.44 -12.27
CA ARG A 55 5.24 -11.27 -11.64
C ARG A 55 4.38 -10.04 -11.88
N SER A 56 3.93 -9.44 -10.78
CA SER A 56 3.28 -8.14 -10.76
C SER A 56 4.08 -7.17 -9.90
N LEU A 57 4.01 -5.90 -10.25
CA LEU A 57 4.58 -4.78 -9.52
C LEU A 57 3.49 -3.76 -9.20
N ILE A 58 3.71 -2.99 -8.15
CA ILE A 58 2.82 -1.94 -7.68
C ILE A 58 3.64 -0.65 -7.69
N PRO A 59 3.17 0.43 -8.35
CA PRO A 59 3.81 1.74 -8.24
C PRO A 59 3.85 2.19 -6.78
N ARG A 60 5.04 2.56 -6.29
CA ARG A 60 5.25 3.01 -4.90
C ARG A 60 4.37 4.21 -4.56
N GLU A 61 4.30 5.18 -5.49
CA GLU A 61 3.51 6.39 -5.34
C GLU A 61 2.03 6.10 -5.06
N SER A 62 1.44 5.13 -5.75
CA SER A 62 0.04 4.75 -5.54
C SER A 62 -0.21 4.16 -4.15
N VAL A 63 0.78 3.47 -3.57
CA VAL A 63 0.68 2.95 -2.20
C VAL A 63 0.76 4.11 -1.19
N ILE A 64 1.61 5.09 -1.43
CA ILE A 64 1.74 6.29 -0.60
C ILE A 64 0.43 7.08 -0.62
N GLN A 65 -0.13 7.33 -1.81
CA GLN A 65 -1.41 8.02 -1.97
C GLN A 65 -2.53 7.27 -1.23
N PHE A 66 -2.63 5.95 -1.39
CA PHE A 66 -3.60 5.13 -0.66
C PHE A 66 -3.48 5.30 0.86
N LEU A 67 -2.26 5.25 1.39
CA LEU A 67 -2.01 5.42 2.84
C LEU A 67 -2.41 6.81 3.33
N GLN A 68 -2.11 7.85 2.56
CA GLN A 68 -2.47 9.23 2.89
C GLN A 68 -3.98 9.45 2.85
N GLU A 69 -4.68 8.98 1.81
CA GLU A 69 -6.13 9.06 1.68
C GLU A 69 -6.85 8.39 2.85
N LYS A 70 -6.42 7.19 3.23
CA LYS A 70 -7.04 6.46 4.35
C LYS A 70 -6.84 7.18 5.68
N ALA A 71 -5.70 7.83 5.89
CA ALA A 71 -5.47 8.62 7.09
C ALA A 71 -6.32 9.90 7.16
N SER A 72 -6.59 10.55 6.01
CA SER A 72 -7.44 11.74 5.93
C SER A 72 -8.93 11.42 6.14
N VAL A 73 -9.41 10.27 5.65
CA VAL A 73 -10.80 9.84 5.84
C VAL A 73 -11.11 9.61 7.32
N GLU A 74 -10.20 8.98 8.07
CA GLU A 74 -10.41 8.73 9.51
C GLU A 74 -10.47 10.02 10.34
N GLN A 75 -9.80 11.10 9.92
CA GLN A 75 -9.88 12.40 10.59
C GLN A 75 -11.20 13.13 10.30
N SER A 76 -11.82 12.86 9.15
CA SER A 76 -13.03 13.55 8.70
C SER A 76 -14.32 12.92 9.24
N MET A 77 -14.27 11.68 9.77
CA MET A 77 -15.43 10.98 10.34
C MET A 77 -15.60 11.17 11.87
N CYS A 78 -14.69 11.91 12.51
CA CYS A 78 -14.76 12.24 13.93
C CYS A 78 -15.07 13.73 14.21
N GLY A 79 -15.58 14.46 13.21
CA GLY A 79 -16.03 15.86 13.32
C GLY A 79 -17.54 15.98 13.42
#